data_AF-Q9SQB1-F1
#
_entry.id   AF-Q9SQB1-F1
#
_cell.length_a   1.000
_cell.length_b   1.000
_cell.length_c   1.000
_cell.angle_alpha   90.00
_cell.angle_beta   90.00
_cell.angle_gamma   90.00
#
_symmetry.space_group_name_H-M   'P 1'
#
loop_
_entity.id
_entity.type
_entity.pdbx_description
1 polymer ?
#
loop_
_entity_poly.entity_id
_entity_poly.type
_entity_poly.pdbx_seq_one_letter_code
_entity_poly.pdbx_strand_id
1 'polypeptide(L)' 'LNYLRPDLRRGNITPQEQLMILELHSRWGNRWSKIAQHLPGRT' A
#
# COMPACT_ATOMS: atom_id res chain seq x y z
N LEU A 1 -14.53 -25.06 -2.59
CA LEU A 1 -13.18 -25.09 -3.20
C LEU A 1 -12.39 -23.89 -2.69
N ASN A 2 -11.58 -24.13 -1.66
CA ASN A 2 -10.73 -23.16 -0.96
C ASN A 2 -9.49 -22.84 -1.79
N TYR A 3 -9.22 -21.57 -2.10
CA TYR A 3 -7.85 -21.06 -2.27
C TYR A 3 -7.76 -19.56 -1.89
N LEU A 4 -8.25 -19.21 -0.69
CA LEU A 4 -7.60 -18.13 0.05
C LEU A 4 -6.21 -18.66 0.40
N ARG A 5 -5.21 -18.43 -0.45
CA ARG A 5 -3.80 -18.75 -0.14
C ARG A 5 -3.45 -18.03 1.16
N PRO A 6 -3.27 -18.73 2.30
CA PRO A 6 -2.92 -18.09 3.56
C PRO A 6 -1.46 -17.57 3.56
N ASP A 7 -0.66 -17.99 2.59
CA ASP A 7 0.66 -17.43 2.26
C ASP A 7 0.60 -16.11 1.48
N LEU A 8 -0.57 -15.71 0.96
CA LEU A 8 -0.76 -14.33 0.54
C LEU A 8 -0.98 -13.47 1.79
N ARG A 9 0.03 -13.47 2.66
CA ARG A 9 0.27 -12.36 3.57
C ARG A 9 0.49 -11.17 2.65
N ARG A 10 -0.59 -10.50 2.23
CA ARG A 10 -0.56 -9.08 1.88
C ARG A 10 0.07 -8.45 3.10
N GLY A 11 1.40 -8.31 3.08
CA GLY A 11 2.18 -8.02 4.27
C GLY A 11 1.51 -6.88 4.99
N ASN A 12 1.37 -6.96 6.31
CA ASN A 12 0.79 -5.87 7.08
C ASN A 12 1.35 -4.56 6.52
N ILE A 13 0.48 -3.63 6.12
CA ILE A 13 0.93 -2.29 5.74
C ILE A 13 1.74 -1.84 6.95
N THR A 14 3.04 -1.70 6.75
CA THR A 14 3.92 -1.31 7.84
C THR A 14 3.51 0.10 8.27
N PRO A 15 3.66 0.47 9.55
CA PRO A 15 3.33 1.82 9.98
C PRO A 15 4.11 2.89 9.19
N GLN A 16 5.30 2.54 8.67
CA GLN A 16 6.07 3.34 7.74
C GLN A 16 5.34 3.57 6.40
N GLU A 17 4.83 2.51 5.77
CA GLU A 17 4.01 2.63 4.55
C GLU A 17 2.75 3.46 4.80
N GLN A 18 2.13 3.31 5.98
CA GLN A 18 0.94 4.07 6.36
C GLN A 18 1.22 5.57 6.48
N LEU A 19 2.34 5.94 7.12
CA LEU A 19 2.79 7.33 7.20
C LEU A 19 3.11 7.89 5.81
N MET A 20 3.78 7.10 4.96
CA MET A 20 4.10 7.53 3.61
C MET A 20 2.84 7.76 2.78
N ILE A 21 1.83 6.90 2.90
CA ILE A 21 0.52 7.08 2.27
C ILE A 21 -0.13 8.37 2.75
N LEU A 22 -0.14 8.64 4.05
CA LEU A 22 -0.73 9.86 4.61
C LEU A 22 -0.01 11.12 4.13
N GLU A 23 1.32 11.12 4.14
CA GLU A 23 2.15 12.23 3.63
C GLU A 23 1.91 12.47 2.14
N LEU A 24 1.91 11.41 1.34
CA LEU A 24 1.68 11.50 -0.11
C LEU A 24 0.24 11.87 -0.43
N HIS A 25 -0.74 11.39 0.34
CA HIS A 25 -2.14 11.77 0.21
C HIS A 25 -2.37 13.23 0.61
N SER A 26 -1.71 13.72 1.66
CA SER A 26 -1.71 15.14 2.02
C SER A 26 -1.13 16.01 0.89
N ARG A 27 -0.07 15.52 0.22
CA ARG A 27 0.58 16.23 -0.87
C ARG A 27 -0.20 16.18 -2.19
N TRP A 28 -0.79 15.03 -2.54
CA TRP A 28 -1.33 14.74 -3.88
C TRP A 28 -2.85 14.49 -3.92
N GLY A 29 -3.50 14.41 -2.77
CA GLY A 29 -4.92 14.08 -2.63
C GLY A 29 -5.24 12.66 -3.09
N ASN A 30 -6.40 12.49 -3.72
CA ASN A 30 -6.91 11.20 -4.19
C ASN A 30 -6.20 10.62 -5.44
N ARG A 31 -4.91 10.96 -5.65
CA ARG A 31 -4.10 10.44 -6.77
C ARG A 31 -3.43 9.13 -6.41
N TRP A 32 -4.22 8.11 -6.08
CA TRP A 32 -3.74 6.81 -5.63
C TRP A 32 -2.74 6.13 -6.58
N SER A 33 -2.91 6.24 -7.90
CA SER A 33 -1.95 5.70 -8.87
C SER A 33 -0.55 6.28 -8.74
N LYS A 34 -0.46 7.54 -8.31
CA LYS A 34 0.81 8.24 -8.09
C LYS A 34 1.41 7.85 -6.73
N ILE A 35 0.58 7.78 -5.70
CA ILE A 35 0.96 7.34 -4.35
C ILE A 35 1.50 5.89 -4.40
N ALA A 36 0.82 5.00 -5.12
CA ALA A 36 1.24 3.61 -5.30
C ALA A 36 2.58 3.46 -6.02
N GLN A 37 2.91 4.35 -6.97
CA GLN A 37 4.25 4.38 -7.59
C GLN A 37 5.37 4.69 -6.58
N HIS A 38 5.04 5.32 -5.45
CA HIS A 38 6.00 5.69 -4.40
C HIS A 38 6.04 4.66 -3.26
N LEU A 39 5.27 3.58 -3.35
CA LEU A 39 5.29 2.46 -2.40
C LEU A 39 6.04 1.27 -3.02
N PRO A 40 7.38 1.22 -2.90
CA PRO A 40 8.17 0.12 -3.44
C PRO A 40 7.77 -1.21 -2.76
N GLY A 41 7.43 -2.23 -3.56
CA GLY A 41 7.08 -3.57 -3.05
C GLY A 41 5.57 -3.87 -2.93
N ARG A 42 4.70 -2.99 -3.46
CA ARG A 42 3.24 -3.19 -3.49
C ARG A 42 2.61 -3.25 -4.89
N THR A 43 3.44 -3.35 -5.93
CA THR A 43 3.00 -3.58 -7.33
C THR A 43 3.17 -5.03 -7.72
#